data_AF-F9HFH4-F1
#
_entry.id   AF-F9HFH4-F1
#
_cell.length_a   1.000
_cell.length_b   1.000
_cell.length_c   1.000
_cell.angle_alpha   90.00
_cell.angle_beta   90.00
_cell.angle_gamma   90.00
#
_symmetry.space_group_name_H-M   'P 1'
#
loop_
_entity.id
_entity.type
_entity.pdbx_description
1 polymer ?
#
loop_
_entity_poly.entity_id
_entity_poly.type
_entity_poly.pdbx_seq_one_letter_code
_entity_poly.pdbx_strand_id
1 'polypeptide(L)' 'MTEYNWNEKHIITFPQEKVALETKDLHIYYSKKESIKGIDMQFEKIRLPL' A
#
# COMPACT_ATOMS: atom_id res chain seq x y z
N MET A 1 24.10 -12.15 -3.32
CA MET A 1 22.84 -11.83 -4.01
C MET A 1 21.73 -12.23 -3.06
N THR A 2 20.95 -11.29 -2.56
CA THR A 2 19.83 -11.59 -1.65
C THR A 2 18.71 -12.17 -2.49
N GLU A 3 18.26 -13.39 -2.19
CA GLU A 3 17.11 -13.99 -2.85
C GLU A 3 15.84 -13.25 -2.38
N TYR A 4 15.20 -12.53 -3.30
CA TYR A 4 13.91 -11.90 -3.02
C TYR A 4 12.81 -12.96 -3.13
N ASN A 5 12.20 -13.29 -2.00
CA ASN A 5 11.06 -14.19 -1.95
C ASN A 5 9.80 -13.45 -2.45
N TRP A 6 9.37 -13.74 -3.67
CA TRP A 6 8.16 -13.17 -4.27
C TRP A 6 6.86 -13.51 -3.50
N ASN A 7 6.91 -14.50 -2.60
CA ASN A 7 5.81 -14.85 -1.72
C ASN A 7 5.85 -14.13 -0.37
N GLU A 8 6.96 -13.46 -0.03
CA GLU A 8 7.00 -12.56 1.13
C GLU A 8 6.23 -11.28 0.82
N LYS A 9 4.94 -11.29 1.17
CA LYS A 9 4.19 -10.04 1.31
C LYS A 9 4.68 -9.35 2.59
N HIS A 10 5.49 -8.31 2.47
CA HIS A 10 5.76 -7.40 3.58
C HIS A 10 4.52 -6.55 3.86
N ILE A 11 3.48 -7.16 4.43
CA ILE A 11 2.25 -6.46 4.80
C ILE A 11 2.51 -5.71 6.10
N ILE A 12 2.95 -4.46 5.98
CA ILE A 12 2.97 -3.55 7.13
C ILE A 12 1.50 -3.18 7.39
N THR A 13 0.96 -3.67 8.50
CA THR A 13 -0.38 -3.33 8.99
C THR A 13 -0.26 -2.46 10.23
N PHE A 14 -1.02 -1.38 10.27
CA PHE A 14 -1.12 -0.52 11.42
C PHE A 14 -2.34 -0.91 12.26
N PRO A 15 -2.32 -0.61 13.57
CA PRO A 15 -3.54 -0.61 14.37
C PRO A 15 -4.60 0.30 13.72
N GLN A 16 -5.84 -0.18 13.62
CA GLN A 16 -6.92 0.50 12.89
C GLN A 16 -7.16 1.94 13.37
N GLU A 17 -6.97 2.21 14.66
CA GLU A 17 -7.07 3.54 15.27
C GLU A 17 -6.09 4.58 14.68
N LYS A 18 -4.95 4.12 14.15
CA LYS A 18 -3.91 4.97 13.53
C LYS A 18 -4.10 5.12 12.02
N VAL A 19 -4.91 4.29 11.39
CA VAL A 19 -5.15 4.33 9.93
C VAL A 19 -6.05 5.52 9.60
N ALA A 20 -5.60 6.35 8.66
CA ALA A 20 -6.38 7.45 8.09
C ALA A 20 -7.09 7.04 6.80
N LEU A 21 -6.41 6.24 5.98
CA LEU A 21 -6.88 5.76 4.69
C LEU A 21 -6.35 4.35 4.47
N GLU A 22 -7.18 3.47 3.91
CA GLU A 22 -6.76 2.17 3.42
C GLU A 22 -7.21 1.99 1.97
N THR A 23 -6.40 1.28 1.19
CA THR A 23 -6.78 0.79 -0.14
C THR A 23 -6.71 -0.73 -0.14
N LYS A 24 -7.68 -1.36 -0.78
CA LYS A 24 -7.71 -2.80 -1.04
C LYS A 24 -7.71 -3.02 -2.54
N ASP A 25 -6.79 -3.84 -3.02
CA ASP A 25 -6.64 -4.20 -4.43
C ASP A 25 -6.55 -2.98 -5.37
N LEU A 26 -5.66 -2.03 -5.04
CA LEU A 26 -5.48 -0.82 -5.82
C LEU A 26 -4.82 -1.14 -7.16
N HIS A 27 -5.56 -0.88 -8.24
CA HIS A 27 -5.05 -0.93 -9.61
C HIS A 27 -4.90 0.49 -10.16
N ILE A 28 -3.72 0.80 -10.71
CA ILE A 28 -3.48 2.07 -11.39
C ILE A 28 -3.07 1.79 -12.83
N TYR A 29 -3.75 2.44 -13.76
CA TYR A 29 -3.49 2.33 -15.19
C TYR A 29 -2.96 3.66 -15.72
N TYR A 30 -1.83 3.61 -16.42
CA TYR A 30 -1.31 4.74 -17.17
C TYR A 30 -1.24 4.37 -18.65
N SER A 31 -1.92 5.17 -19.48
CA SER A 31 -2.16 4.84 -20.88
C SER A 31 -2.86 3.47 -21.01
N LYS A 32 -2.31 2.53 -21.79
CA LYS A 32 -2.86 1.19 -22.00
C LYS A 32 -2.23 0.12 -21.11
N LYS A 33 -1.41 0.50 -20.12
CA LYS A 33 -0.72 -0.45 -19.24
C LYS A 33 -1.09 -0.23 -17.80
N GLU A 34 -1.18 -1.34 -17.08
CA GLU A 34 -1.31 -1.36 -15.63
C GLU A 34 0.05 -1.05 -15.01
N SER A 35 0.12 0.06 -14.29
CA SER A 35 1.34 0.56 -13.65
C SER A 35 1.48 0.07 -12.21
N ILE A 36 0.37 -0.08 -11.48
CA ILE A 36 0.34 -0.67 -10.13
C ILE A 36 -0.70 -1.78 -10.15
N LYS A 37 -0.29 -2.97 -9.72
CA LYS A 37 -1.06 -4.21 -9.84
C LYS A 37 -1.57 -4.67 -8.49
N GLY A 38 -2.84 -4.41 -8.20
CA GLY A 38 -3.58 -4.99 -7.07
C GLY A 38 -2.83 -4.91 -5.74
N ILE A 39 -2.53 -3.69 -5.27
CA ILE A 39 -1.81 -3.50 -4.01
C ILE A 39 -2.74 -3.08 -2.86
N ASP A 40 -2.44 -3.58 -1.67
CA ASP A 40 -3.06 -3.12 -0.43
C ASP A 40 -2.13 -2.12 0.26
N MET A 41 -2.68 -1.00 0.74
CA MET A 41 -1.90 0.03 1.45
C MET A 41 -2.70 0.61 2.60
N GLN A 42 -1.99 1.03 3.65
CA GLN A 42 -2.54 1.82 4.75
C GLN A 42 -1.72 3.09 4.92
N PHE A 43 -2.39 4.20 5.18
CA PHE A 43 -1.78 5.50 5.45
C PHE A 43 -2.07 5.90 6.89
N GLU A 44 -1.05 6.33 7.62
CA GLU A 44 -1.19 6.79 9.01
C GLU A 44 -1.83 8.17 9.08
N LYS A 45 -2.59 8.43 10.16
CA LYS A 45 -3.09 9.77 10.50
C LYS A 45 -1.92 10.72 10.73
N ILE A 46 -1.75 11.69 9.84
CA ILE A 46 -0.82 12.81 10.05
C ILE A 46 -1.56 13.92 10.77
N ARG A 47 -0.93 14.50 11.81
CA ARG A 47 -1.39 15.76 12.41
C ARG A 47 -0.77 16.91 11.63
N LEU A 48 -1.53 17.52 10.73
CA LEU A 48 -1.12 18.77 10.09
C LEU A 48 -1.33 19.93 11.08
N PRO A 49 -0.35 20.82 11.29
CA PRO A 49 -0.61 22.10 11.94
C PRO A 49 -1.53 22.93 11.03
N LEU A 50 -2.62 23.46 11.60
CA LEU A 50 -3.51 24.43 10.97
C LEU A 50 -2.86 25.82 10.92
#